data_AF-A0A3A8YHU6-F1
#
_entry.id   AF-A0A3A8YHU6-F1
#
_cell.length_a   1.000
_cell.length_b   1.000
_cell.length_c   1.000
_cell.angle_alpha   90.00
_cell.angle_beta   90.00
_cell.angle_gamma   90.00
#
_symmetry.space_group_name_H-M   'P 1'
#
loop_
_entity.id
_entity.type
_entity.pdbx_description
1 polymer ?
#
loop_
_entity_poly.entity_id
_entity_poly.type
_entity_poly.pdbx_seq_one_letter_code
_entity_poly.pdbx_strand_id
1 'polypeptide(L)'
;MNEQEKVHITIFQAPFTSLMDIGLYMKMYDSSRPFQETVPAEYYLAVYDGEIECSKPLPEDKEQRTYMILEEVFSIFNTKLPAGYCSRSLSVGDVVQLEGHHYLCVAVGFRPVIFTTSQRYSAKTEPRSCTLTMPDGSVLRATAHLEREYSCINVDLIAADGTSGRVCFVEHNPEKEPGHELCVGVYCAGNDETVYYNSYHPTKEVND
;
A
#
# COMPACT_ATOMS: atom_id res chain seq x y z
N MET A 1 12.26 18.50 35.72
CA MET A 1 11.43 18.03 34.60
C MET A 1 12.41 17.70 33.49
N ASN A 2 12.66 16.42 33.22
CA ASN A 2 13.45 16.07 32.04
C ASN A 2 12.59 16.41 30.83
N GLU A 3 13.06 17.30 29.97
CA GLU A 3 12.46 17.46 28.64
C GLU A 3 12.53 16.08 27.95
N GLN A 4 11.37 15.53 27.61
CA GLN A 4 11.30 14.32 26.79
C GLN A 4 11.79 14.69 25.40
N GLU A 5 12.81 13.97 24.93
CA GLU A 5 13.35 14.20 23.59
C GLU A 5 12.28 13.78 22.57
N LYS A 6 11.94 14.72 21.69
CA LYS A 6 11.02 14.50 20.58
C LYS A 6 11.80 14.09 19.36
N VAL A 7 11.36 13.02 18.71
CA VAL A 7 12.02 12.47 17.53
C VAL A 7 11.00 12.37 16.41
N HIS A 8 11.32 12.96 15.25
CA HIS A 8 10.48 12.83 14.06
C HIS A 8 10.71 11.47 13.41
N ILE A 9 9.61 10.79 13.08
CA ILE A 9 9.62 9.52 12.36
C ILE A 9 8.53 9.50 11.29
N THR A 10 8.73 8.64 10.29
CA THR A 10 7.71 8.32 9.28
C THR A 10 7.56 6.81 9.22
N ILE A 11 6.31 6.30 9.26
CA ILE A 11 6.03 4.86 9.15
C ILE A 11 5.43 4.57 7.80
N PHE A 12 5.96 3.56 7.14
CA PHE A 12 5.55 3.09 5.84
C PHE A 12 5.04 1.65 5.96
N GLN A 13 3.84 1.39 5.44
CA GLN A 13 3.26 0.05 5.41
C GLN A 13 2.87 -0.35 3.99
N ALA A 14 3.15 -1.61 3.65
CA ALA A 14 2.69 -2.24 2.42
C ALA A 14 1.55 -3.22 2.73
N PRO A 15 0.63 -3.44 1.78
CA PRO A 15 -0.27 -4.59 1.81
C PRO A 15 0.53 -5.89 1.81
N PHE A 16 0.08 -6.86 2.60
CA PHE A 16 0.71 -8.17 2.72
C PHE A 16 0.83 -8.89 1.36
N THR A 17 -0.20 -8.79 0.54
CA THR A 17 -0.25 -9.34 -0.82
C THR A 17 0.88 -8.81 -1.68
N SER A 18 1.13 -7.49 -1.65
CA SER A 18 2.21 -6.87 -2.39
C SER A 18 3.58 -7.42 -2.00
N LEU A 19 3.82 -7.70 -0.71
CA LEU A 19 5.07 -8.30 -0.23
C LEU A 19 5.21 -9.79 -0.61
N MET A 20 4.09 -10.50 -0.68
CA MET A 20 4.05 -11.90 -1.10
C MET A 20 4.32 -12.05 -2.61
N ASP A 21 3.68 -11.21 -3.43
CA ASP A 21 3.77 -11.25 -4.90
C ASP A 21 5.20 -11.02 -5.41
N ILE A 22 5.96 -10.19 -4.70
CA ILE A 22 7.38 -9.91 -5.01
C ILE A 22 8.34 -10.85 -4.27
N GLY A 23 7.83 -11.84 -3.54
CA GLY A 23 8.62 -12.84 -2.83
C GLY A 23 9.48 -12.29 -1.68
N LEU A 24 9.23 -11.06 -1.22
CA LEU A 24 9.99 -10.46 -0.12
C LEU A 24 9.49 -10.95 1.24
N TYR A 25 8.18 -11.21 1.38
CA TYR A 25 7.59 -11.55 2.67
C TYR A 25 8.30 -12.74 3.36
N MET A 26 8.56 -13.83 2.63
CA MET A 26 9.24 -15.01 3.19
C MET A 26 10.68 -14.71 3.63
N LYS A 27 11.38 -13.80 2.93
CA LYS A 27 12.75 -13.41 3.28
C LYS A 27 12.81 -12.60 4.56
N MET A 28 11.78 -11.80 4.86
CA MET A 28 11.69 -10.97 6.06
C MET A 28 11.50 -11.80 7.34
N TYR A 29 11.00 -13.03 7.20
CA TYR A 29 10.82 -14.01 8.28
C TYR A 29 11.96 -15.03 8.40
N ASP A 30 12.94 -15.01 7.49
CA ASP A 30 14.06 -15.94 7.54
C ASP A 30 15.01 -15.58 8.70
N SER A 31 14.86 -16.27 9.83
CA SER A 31 15.74 -16.10 10.99
C SER A 31 17.15 -16.65 10.77
N SER A 32 17.36 -17.46 9.72
CA SER A 32 18.67 -18.02 9.38
C SER A 32 19.52 -17.06 8.55
N ARG A 33 18.91 -16.07 7.88
CA ARG A 33 19.61 -15.11 7.02
C ARG A 33 19.10 -13.69 7.27
N PRO A 34 19.94 -12.76 7.73
CA PRO A 34 19.53 -11.38 7.91
C PRO A 34 19.12 -10.79 6.56
N PHE A 35 17.97 -10.11 6.53
CA PHE A 35 17.50 -9.39 5.35
C PHE A 35 18.50 -8.28 4.99
N GLN A 36 19.03 -8.31 3.76
CA GLN A 36 20.02 -7.34 3.24
C GLN A 36 19.62 -6.76 1.87
N GLU A 37 18.36 -6.93 1.47
CA GLU A 37 17.88 -6.52 0.15
C GLU A 37 17.32 -5.09 0.14
N THR A 38 17.14 -4.54 -1.06
CA THR A 38 16.42 -3.28 -1.26
C THR A 38 14.93 -3.52 -1.06
N VAL A 39 14.28 -2.66 -0.30
CA VAL A 39 12.82 -2.66 -0.14
C VAL A 39 12.23 -1.65 -1.15
N PRO A 40 11.40 -2.11 -2.10
CA PRO A 40 10.81 -1.25 -3.12
C PRO A 40 9.75 -0.33 -2.51
N ALA A 41 10.04 0.97 -2.45
CA ALA A 41 9.19 1.95 -1.79
C ALA A 41 7.81 2.13 -2.48
N GLU A 42 7.69 1.79 -3.76
CA GLU A 42 6.46 1.93 -4.55
C GLU A 42 5.26 1.10 -4.06
N TYR A 43 5.49 0.11 -3.18
CA TYR A 43 4.42 -0.71 -2.59
C TYR A 43 3.96 -0.22 -1.23
N TYR A 44 4.57 0.84 -0.71
CA TYR A 44 4.39 1.30 0.64
C TYR A 44 3.69 2.65 0.69
N LEU A 45 2.79 2.82 1.65
CA LEU A 45 2.13 4.08 1.96
C LEU A 45 2.68 4.62 3.27
N ALA A 46 2.96 5.93 3.31
CA ALA A 46 3.23 6.62 4.57
C ALA A 46 1.92 6.66 5.39
N VAL A 47 1.88 5.90 6.47
CA VAL A 47 0.72 5.77 7.36
C VAL A 47 0.85 6.61 8.64
N TYR A 48 2.04 7.18 8.85
CA TYR A 48 2.35 8.11 9.92
C TYR A 48 3.50 9.01 9.50
N ASP A 49 3.41 10.29 9.83
CA ASP A 49 4.51 11.24 9.77
C ASP A 49 4.35 12.22 10.94
N GLY A 50 5.31 12.23 11.86
CA GLY A 50 5.22 13.07 13.05
C GLY A 50 6.24 12.77 14.13
N GLU A 51 6.12 13.51 15.22
CA GLU A 51 7.02 13.39 16.38
C GLU A 51 6.50 12.39 17.41
N ILE A 52 7.41 11.57 17.93
CA ILE A 52 7.18 10.74 19.11
C ILE A 52 7.98 11.28 20.29
N GLU A 53 7.46 11.07 21.49
CA GLU A 53 8.14 11.40 22.74
C GLU A 53 8.82 10.15 23.30
N CYS A 54 10.15 10.17 23.40
CA CYS A 54 10.89 9.07 24.00
C CYS A 54 10.75 9.09 25.53
N SER A 55 10.36 7.96 26.12
CA SER A 55 10.15 7.86 27.58
C SER A 55 11.45 7.84 28.40
N LYS A 56 12.57 7.45 27.78
CA LYS A 56 13.88 7.32 28.42
C LYS A 56 14.89 8.30 27.81
N PRO A 57 15.88 8.76 28.58
CA PRO A 57 17.01 9.52 28.03
C PRO A 57 17.70 8.72 26.92
N LEU A 58 17.95 9.36 25.78
CA LEU A 58 18.63 8.72 24.67
C LEU A 58 20.15 8.71 24.89
N PRO A 59 20.84 7.59 24.58
CA PRO A 59 22.29 7.51 24.72
C PRO A 59 22.99 8.36 23.65
N GLU A 60 24.23 8.79 23.93
CA GLU A 60 25.05 9.53 22.95
C GLU A 60 25.52 8.65 21.79
N ASP A 61 25.67 7.34 22.04
CA ASP A 61 26.03 6.37 21.00
C ASP A 61 24.91 6.24 19.96
N LYS A 62 25.25 6.48 18.68
CA LYS A 62 24.26 6.57 17.60
C LYS A 62 23.53 5.25 17.35
N GLU A 63 24.23 4.12 17.44
CA GLU A 63 23.65 2.81 17.15
C GLU A 63 22.69 2.40 18.27
N GLN A 64 23.11 2.54 19.53
CA GLN A 64 22.26 2.31 20.68
C GLN A 64 21.06 3.28 20.72
N ARG A 65 21.26 4.55 20.36
CA ARG A 65 20.19 5.55 20.27
C ARG A 65 19.14 5.14 19.25
N THR A 66 19.58 4.78 18.04
CA THR A 66 18.70 4.30 16.97
C THR A 66 17.89 3.08 17.42
N TYR A 67 18.56 2.09 18.01
CA TYR A 67 17.89 0.88 18.51
C TYR A 67 16.83 1.20 19.57
N MET A 68 17.17 2.05 20.55
CA MET A 68 16.24 2.44 21.61
C MET A 68 15.03 3.21 21.07
N ILE A 69 15.22 4.10 20.09
CA ILE A 69 14.11 4.82 19.45
C ILE A 69 13.20 3.83 18.72
N LEU A 70 13.76 2.91 17.92
CA LEU A 70 12.96 1.96 17.13
C LEU A 70 12.15 0.98 18.01
N GLU A 71 12.70 0.54 19.14
CA GLU A 71 11.96 -0.24 20.13
C GLU A 71 10.81 0.56 20.76
N GLU A 72 11.03 1.85 21.03
CA GLU A 72 9.98 2.73 21.56
C GLU A 72 8.88 2.98 20.51
N VAL A 73 9.25 3.17 19.24
CA VAL A 73 8.32 3.22 18.11
C VAL A 73 7.48 1.94 18.08
N PHE A 74 8.12 0.76 18.09
CA PHE A 74 7.40 -0.50 18.08
C PHE A 74 6.41 -0.63 19.23
N SER A 75 6.80 -0.20 20.43
CA SER A 75 5.93 -0.18 21.60
C SER A 75 4.74 0.78 21.44
N ILE A 76 4.99 2.04 21.05
CA ILE A 76 3.96 3.08 20.91
C ILE A 76 2.89 2.66 19.89
N PHE A 77 3.32 2.20 18.70
CA PHE A 77 2.41 1.86 17.60
C PHE A 77 1.76 0.48 17.72
N ASN A 78 2.06 -0.26 18.79
CA ASN A 78 1.37 -1.51 19.13
C ASN A 78 0.60 -1.48 20.45
N THR A 79 0.77 -0.44 21.28
CA THR A 79 0.09 -0.34 22.58
C THR A 79 -0.75 0.93 22.74
N LYS A 80 -0.30 2.07 22.21
CA LYS A 80 -0.93 3.38 22.41
C LYS A 80 -1.67 3.90 21.18
N LEU A 81 -1.19 3.57 19.97
CA LEU A 81 -1.72 4.02 18.67
C LEU A 81 -1.95 5.56 18.67
N PRO A 82 -0.88 6.36 18.49
CA PRO A 82 -0.95 7.80 18.67
C PRO A 82 -1.92 8.46 17.67
N ALA A 83 -2.43 9.64 18.05
CA ALA A 83 -3.30 10.43 17.18
C ALA A 83 -2.62 10.70 15.82
N GLY A 84 -3.38 10.54 14.74
CA GLY A 84 -2.85 10.61 13.37
C GLY A 84 -2.31 9.29 12.82
N TYR A 85 -2.23 8.23 13.64
CA TYR A 85 -1.98 6.88 13.14
C TYR A 85 -3.28 6.20 12.73
N CYS A 86 -3.51 6.07 11.43
CA CYS A 86 -4.75 5.52 10.86
C CYS A 86 -4.51 4.19 10.15
N SER A 87 -3.74 3.28 10.77
CA SER A 87 -3.42 2.00 10.15
C SER A 87 -3.27 0.85 11.15
N ARG A 88 -2.91 -0.34 10.66
CA ARG A 88 -2.70 -1.57 11.43
C ARG A 88 -1.48 -1.47 12.33
N SER A 89 -1.41 -2.36 13.33
CA SER A 89 -0.21 -2.60 14.16
C SER A 89 1.09 -2.65 13.35
N LEU A 90 2.16 -2.09 13.91
CA LEU A 90 3.49 -2.17 13.32
C LEU A 90 4.00 -3.61 13.42
N SER A 91 4.30 -4.22 12.27
CA SER A 91 4.67 -5.62 12.17
C SER A 91 5.81 -5.86 11.18
N VAL A 92 6.23 -7.13 11.06
CA VAL A 92 7.19 -7.56 10.04
C VAL A 92 6.75 -7.08 8.66
N GLY A 93 7.70 -6.53 7.91
CA GLY A 93 7.47 -5.95 6.60
C GLY A 93 7.22 -4.45 6.62
N ASP A 94 6.98 -3.84 7.77
CA ASP A 94 6.79 -2.39 7.86
C ASP A 94 8.15 -1.66 7.93
N VAL A 95 8.21 -0.44 7.41
CA VAL A 95 9.44 0.36 7.37
C VAL A 95 9.27 1.62 8.20
N VAL A 96 10.27 1.93 9.03
CA VAL A 96 10.36 3.16 9.82
C VAL A 96 11.50 4.00 9.27
N GLN A 97 11.21 5.26 8.91
CA GLN A 97 12.22 6.26 8.63
C GLN A 97 12.55 7.03 9.89
N LEU A 98 13.84 7.11 10.21
CA LEU A 98 14.39 7.80 11.36
C LEU A 98 15.69 8.49 10.92
N GLU A 99 15.77 9.81 11.13
CA GLU A 99 16.97 10.62 10.84
C GLU A 99 17.52 10.40 9.41
N GLY A 100 16.62 10.30 8.43
CA GLY A 100 16.98 10.10 7.01
C GLY A 100 17.36 8.66 6.64
N HIS A 101 17.37 7.73 7.58
CA HIS A 101 17.65 6.31 7.36
C HIS A 101 16.38 5.48 7.46
N HIS A 102 16.34 4.32 6.80
CA HIS A 102 15.17 3.45 6.75
C HIS A 102 15.46 2.10 7.41
N TYR A 103 14.52 1.65 8.23
CA TYR A 103 14.64 0.45 9.04
C TYR A 103 13.42 -0.44 8.83
N LEU A 104 13.65 -1.64 8.33
CA LEU A 104 12.63 -2.66 8.12
C LEU A 104 12.40 -3.42 9.43
N CYS A 105 11.15 -3.49 9.88
CA CYS A 105 10.72 -4.41 10.93
C CYS A 105 10.82 -5.84 10.39
N VAL A 106 11.64 -6.67 11.03
CA VAL A 106 11.81 -8.09 10.70
C VAL A 106 11.32 -8.95 11.86
N ALA A 107 11.39 -10.28 11.74
CA ALA A 107 10.91 -11.20 12.77
C ALA A 107 11.48 -10.89 14.18
N VAL A 108 12.70 -10.37 14.27
CA VAL A 108 13.33 -9.93 15.52
C VAL A 108 14.01 -8.57 15.31
N GLY A 109 13.38 -7.53 15.85
CA GLY A 109 13.88 -6.15 15.81
C GLY A 109 13.82 -5.50 14.43
N PHE A 110 14.74 -4.57 14.21
CA PHE A 110 14.80 -3.76 12.98
C PHE A 110 16.12 -3.95 12.24
N ARG A 111 16.07 -3.83 10.91
CA ARG A 111 17.25 -3.91 10.04
C ARG A 111 17.35 -2.68 9.15
N PRO A 112 18.54 -2.05 9.02
CA PRO A 112 18.73 -0.98 8.07
C PRO A 112 18.56 -1.52 6.64
N VAL A 113 17.81 -0.80 5.81
CA VAL A 113 17.53 -1.19 4.43
C VAL A 113 17.71 -0.01 3.49
N ILE A 114 17.97 -0.32 2.23
CA ILE A 114 17.81 0.66 1.15
C ILE A 114 16.33 0.68 0.81
N PHE A 115 15.66 1.79 1.13
CA PHE A 115 14.27 2.03 0.79
C PHE A 115 14.22 3.04 -0.34
N THR A 116 14.02 2.56 -1.55
CA THR A 116 13.97 3.40 -2.75
C THR A 116 12.91 2.87 -3.68
N THR A 117 12.29 3.77 -4.43
CA THR A 117 11.52 3.37 -5.59
C THR A 117 12.44 2.63 -6.54
N SER A 118 12.07 1.41 -6.95
CA SER A 118 12.87 0.71 -7.95
C SER A 118 12.89 1.50 -9.25
N GLN A 119 13.99 1.47 -10.02
CA GLN A 119 14.06 2.11 -11.35
C GLN A 119 13.00 1.59 -12.35
N ARG A 120 12.24 0.56 -11.99
CA ARG A 120 11.06 0.13 -12.74
C ARG A 120 9.88 1.12 -12.66
N TYR A 121 9.89 2.05 -11.69
CA TYR A 121 8.80 2.99 -11.44
C TYR A 121 9.16 4.48 -11.55
N SER A 122 10.41 4.85 -11.87
CA SER A 122 10.83 6.26 -12.01
C SER A 122 10.51 6.87 -13.39
N ALA A 123 9.48 6.37 -14.08
CA ALA A 123 8.82 7.14 -15.12
C ALA A 123 7.62 7.82 -14.46
N LYS A 124 7.45 9.14 -14.65
CA LYS A 124 6.18 9.85 -14.38
C LYS A 124 5.04 8.90 -14.70
N THR A 125 4.24 8.52 -13.72
CA THR A 125 3.21 7.49 -13.92
C THR A 125 2.08 8.11 -14.74
N GLU A 126 2.28 8.14 -16.06
CA GLU A 126 1.22 7.85 -17.02
C GLU A 126 0.33 6.76 -16.38
N PRO A 127 -1.00 6.90 -16.42
CA PRO A 127 -1.91 5.96 -15.77
C PRO A 127 -1.41 4.54 -15.99
N ARG A 128 -1.27 3.72 -14.92
CA ARG A 128 -0.74 2.36 -15.05
C ARG A 128 -1.71 1.59 -15.95
N SER A 129 -1.38 1.56 -17.23
CA SER A 129 -2.24 1.03 -18.27
C SER A 129 -1.61 -0.18 -18.91
N CYS A 130 -2.38 -1.24 -19.08
CA CYS A 130 -1.97 -2.38 -19.89
C CYS A 130 -2.93 -2.52 -21.08
N THR A 131 -2.38 -2.89 -22.23
CA THR A 131 -3.13 -3.04 -23.47
C THR A 131 -3.00 -4.45 -24.01
N LEU A 132 -4.10 -4.98 -24.56
CA LEU A 132 -4.17 -6.24 -25.27
C LEU A 132 -4.74 -5.98 -26.67
N THR A 133 -3.94 -6.20 -27.72
CA THR A 133 -4.41 -6.12 -29.10
C THR A 133 -5.15 -7.40 -29.48
N MET A 134 -6.35 -7.23 -30.03
CA MET A 134 -7.22 -8.30 -30.49
C MET A 134 -6.94 -8.65 -31.96
N PRO A 135 -7.32 -9.86 -32.44
CA PRO A 135 -7.08 -10.28 -33.83
C PRO A 135 -7.71 -9.39 -34.90
N ASP A 136 -8.79 -8.67 -34.56
CA ASP A 136 -9.48 -7.73 -35.47
C ASP A 136 -8.83 -6.33 -35.49
N GLY A 137 -7.72 -6.14 -34.76
CA GLY A 137 -7.00 -4.88 -34.66
C GLY A 137 -7.52 -3.93 -33.58
N SER A 138 -8.60 -4.28 -32.87
CA SER A 138 -9.04 -3.53 -31.69
C SER A 138 -8.09 -3.73 -30.50
N VAL A 139 -8.17 -2.84 -29.51
CA VAL A 139 -7.30 -2.87 -28.33
C VAL A 139 -8.15 -2.81 -27.07
N LEU A 140 -8.00 -3.78 -26.18
CA LEU A 140 -8.51 -3.69 -24.82
C LEU A 140 -7.47 -2.99 -23.95
N ARG A 141 -7.85 -1.93 -23.22
CA ARG A 141 -6.98 -1.15 -22.34
C ARG A 141 -7.53 -1.14 -20.93
N ALA A 142 -6.78 -1.70 -19.98
CA ALA A 142 -7.06 -1.50 -18.56
C ALA A 142 -6.23 -0.33 -18.04
N THR A 143 -6.83 0.55 -17.24
CA THR A 143 -6.23 1.80 -16.75
C THR A 143 -6.51 1.97 -15.27
N ALA A 144 -5.48 2.04 -14.44
CA ALA A 144 -5.63 2.32 -13.01
C ALA A 144 -5.71 3.84 -12.75
N HIS A 145 -6.73 4.26 -12.01
CA HIS A 145 -6.94 5.62 -11.55
C HIS A 145 -6.81 5.65 -10.02
N LEU A 146 -5.70 6.21 -9.55
CA LEU A 146 -5.31 6.21 -8.14
C LEU A 146 -5.71 7.50 -7.41
N GLU A 147 -6.17 8.50 -8.13
CA GLU A 147 -6.56 9.79 -7.58
C GLU A 147 -8.08 9.85 -7.41
N ARG A 148 -8.55 9.86 -6.16
CA ARG A 148 -9.87 10.31 -5.62
C ARG A 148 -10.45 9.34 -4.58
N GLU A 149 -11.48 9.83 -3.87
CA GLU A 149 -12.42 9.13 -2.99
C GLU A 149 -12.98 7.81 -3.58
N TYR A 150 -12.91 7.66 -4.90
CA TYR A 150 -13.36 6.50 -5.67
C TYR A 150 -12.24 5.95 -6.56
N SER A 151 -11.23 5.31 -5.96
CA SER A 151 -10.15 4.68 -6.74
C SER A 151 -10.70 3.53 -7.61
N CYS A 152 -10.22 3.41 -8.85
CA CYS A 152 -10.78 2.44 -9.79
C CYS A 152 -9.79 1.92 -10.84
N ILE A 153 -10.16 0.80 -11.44
CA ILE A 153 -9.57 0.27 -12.67
C ILE A 153 -10.65 0.28 -13.73
N ASN A 154 -10.41 0.99 -14.82
CA ASN A 154 -11.29 1.04 -15.98
C ASN A 154 -10.76 0.13 -17.08
N VAL A 155 -11.65 -0.62 -17.75
CA VAL A 155 -11.33 -1.41 -18.93
C VAL A 155 -12.10 -0.85 -20.12
N ASP A 156 -11.38 -0.29 -21.09
CA ASP A 156 -11.92 0.28 -22.32
C ASP A 156 -11.60 -0.62 -23.52
N LEU A 157 -12.53 -0.77 -24.45
CA LEU A 157 -12.31 -1.33 -25.79
C LEU A 157 -12.14 -0.19 -26.79
N ILE A 158 -11.02 -0.18 -27.48
CA ILE A 158 -10.63 0.81 -28.47
C ILE A 158 -10.71 0.15 -29.84
N ALA A 159 -11.62 0.60 -30.69
CA ALA A 159 -11.75 0.14 -32.06
C ALA A 159 -10.56 0.58 -32.93
N ALA A 160 -10.40 -0.06 -34.09
CA ALA A 160 -9.29 0.23 -35.01
C ALA A 160 -9.29 1.68 -35.54
N ASP A 161 -10.44 2.36 -35.53
CA ASP A 161 -10.58 3.77 -35.89
C ASP A 161 -10.25 4.73 -34.73
N GLY A 162 -9.88 4.20 -33.56
CA GLY A 162 -9.55 4.94 -32.35
C GLY A 162 -10.74 5.24 -31.44
N THR A 163 -11.95 4.85 -31.81
CA THR A 163 -13.14 5.02 -30.97
C THR A 163 -13.02 4.17 -29.71
N SER A 164 -13.14 4.77 -28.53
CA SER A 164 -13.00 4.08 -27.23
C SER A 164 -14.35 4.02 -26.51
N GLY A 165 -14.72 2.82 -26.04
CA GLY A 165 -15.89 2.60 -25.21
C GLY A 165 -15.52 1.83 -23.94
N ARG A 166 -16.11 2.19 -22.79
CA ARG A 166 -15.88 1.45 -21.54
C ARG A 166 -16.63 0.12 -21.58
N VAL A 167 -15.94 -0.97 -21.24
CA VAL A 167 -16.53 -2.32 -21.15
C VAL A 167 -16.85 -2.66 -19.70
N CYS A 168 -15.93 -2.40 -18.78
CA CYS A 168 -16.18 -2.60 -17.36
C CYS A 168 -15.27 -1.72 -16.49
N PHE A 169 -15.59 -1.67 -15.20
CA PHE A 169 -14.74 -1.07 -14.19
C PHE A 169 -14.85 -1.82 -12.86
N VAL A 170 -13.81 -1.70 -12.06
CA VAL A 170 -13.79 -2.09 -10.66
C VAL A 170 -13.46 -0.85 -9.85
N GLU A 171 -14.27 -0.52 -8.85
CA GLU A 171 -14.18 0.71 -8.08
C GLU A 171 -14.30 0.42 -6.59
N HIS A 172 -13.55 1.16 -5.79
CA HIS A 172 -13.79 1.28 -4.36
C HIS A 172 -14.77 2.42 -4.11
N ASN A 173 -15.98 2.10 -3.67
CA ASN A 173 -17.04 3.03 -3.32
C ASN A 173 -17.20 3.10 -1.77
N PRO A 174 -16.71 4.17 -1.11
CA PRO A 174 -16.79 4.32 0.33
C PRO A 174 -18.22 4.55 0.87
N GLU A 175 -19.21 4.79 0.01
CA GLU A 175 -20.61 4.94 0.43
C GLU A 175 -21.32 3.60 0.67
N LYS A 176 -20.66 2.47 0.38
CA LYS A 176 -21.21 1.13 0.66
C LYS A 176 -20.96 0.73 2.11
N GLU A 177 -21.76 -0.23 2.56
CA GLU A 177 -21.59 -0.84 3.88
C GLU A 177 -20.18 -1.44 4.02
N PRO A 178 -19.61 -1.44 5.24
CA PRO A 178 -18.30 -2.03 5.49
C PRO A 178 -18.21 -3.48 4.98
N GLY A 179 -17.20 -3.75 4.15
CA GLY A 179 -17.02 -5.04 3.46
C GLY A 179 -17.77 -5.17 2.14
N HIS A 180 -18.40 -4.11 1.63
CA HIS A 180 -19.10 -4.05 0.34
C HIS A 180 -18.64 -2.90 -0.57
N GLU A 181 -17.55 -2.22 -0.22
CA GLU A 181 -17.01 -1.05 -0.91
C GLU A 181 -16.50 -1.38 -2.31
N LEU A 182 -16.06 -2.62 -2.56
CA LEU A 182 -15.62 -3.04 -3.88
C LEU A 182 -16.80 -3.33 -4.80
N CYS A 183 -17.04 -2.45 -5.76
CA CYS A 183 -18.10 -2.58 -6.76
C CYS A 183 -17.54 -2.92 -8.15
N VAL A 184 -18.28 -3.72 -8.92
CA VAL A 184 -17.96 -4.05 -10.31
C VAL A 184 -19.09 -3.57 -11.20
N GLY A 185 -18.75 -2.74 -12.20
CA GLY A 185 -19.67 -2.28 -13.24
C GLY A 185 -19.34 -2.89 -14.60
N VAL A 186 -20.33 -3.39 -15.34
CA VAL A 186 -20.17 -3.94 -16.69
C VAL A 186 -21.16 -3.29 -17.66
N TYR A 187 -20.66 -2.85 -18.80
CA TYR A 187 -21.44 -2.27 -19.90
C TYR A 187 -21.68 -3.32 -21.00
N CYS A 188 -22.80 -3.19 -21.70
CA CYS A 188 -23.12 -4.00 -22.88
C CYS A 188 -23.13 -3.10 -24.12
N ALA A 189 -22.68 -3.63 -25.26
CA ALA A 189 -22.67 -2.89 -26.51
C ALA A 189 -24.10 -2.48 -26.91
N GLY A 190 -24.34 -1.16 -26.97
CA GLY A 190 -25.63 -0.58 -27.35
C GLY A 190 -26.49 -0.04 -26.20
N ASN A 191 -25.98 -0.03 -24.96
CA ASN A 191 -26.62 0.64 -23.83
C ASN A 191 -25.59 1.47 -23.05
N ASP A 192 -25.93 2.73 -22.75
CA ASP A 192 -25.08 3.66 -21.99
C ASP A 192 -25.15 3.38 -20.46
N GLU A 193 -26.13 2.60 -20.01
CA GLU A 193 -26.25 2.16 -18.61
C GLU A 193 -25.46 0.85 -18.34
N THR A 194 -24.88 0.75 -17.14
CA THR A 194 -24.26 -0.50 -16.68
C THR A 194 -25.31 -1.60 -16.56
N VAL A 195 -25.12 -2.72 -17.25
CA VAL A 195 -26.01 -3.89 -17.19
C VAL A 195 -25.86 -4.64 -15.87
N TYR A 196 -24.71 -4.51 -15.21
CA TYR A 196 -24.49 -5.00 -13.86
C TYR A 196 -23.64 -3.99 -13.10
N TYR A 197 -24.14 -3.51 -11.96
CA TYR A 197 -23.38 -2.74 -10.98
C TYR A 197 -23.78 -3.16 -9.56
N ASN A 198 -22.89 -3.89 -8.87
CA ASN A 198 -23.12 -4.31 -7.50
C ASN A 198 -21.81 -4.54 -6.75
N SER A 199 -21.91 -4.71 -5.42
CA SER A 199 -20.83 -5.21 -4.58
C SER A 199 -20.35 -6.57 -5.10
N TYR A 200 -19.04 -6.77 -5.14
CA TYR A 200 -18.43 -8.05 -5.54
C TYR A 200 -18.81 -9.22 -4.60
N HIS A 201 -19.13 -8.93 -3.34
CA HIS A 201 -19.54 -9.96 -2.39
C HIS A 201 -20.93 -10.52 -2.73
N PRO A 202 -21.10 -11.86 -2.69
CA PRO A 202 -22.40 -12.48 -2.89
C PRO A 202 -23.37 -12.04 -1.79
N THR A 203 -24.56 -11.58 -2.17
CA THR A 203 -25.68 -11.47 -1.23
C THR A 203 -25.94 -12.85 -0.64
N LYS A 204 -26.03 -12.94 0.69
CA LYS A 204 -26.47 -14.18 1.35
C LYS A 204 -27.83 -14.55 0.74
N GLU A 205 -27.94 -15.69 0.07
CA GLU A 205 -29.23 -16.24 -0.31
C GLU A 205 -30.03 -16.45 0.97
N VAL A 206 -31.10 -15.67 1.13
CA VAL A 206 -32.12 -15.97 2.13
C VAL A 206 -32.89 -17.16 1.53
N ASN A 207 -32.52 -18.38 1.94
CA ASN A 207 -33.33 -19.55 1.68
C ASN A 207 -34.60 -19.42 2.53
N ASP A 208 -35.73 -19.14 1.88
CA ASP A 208 -37.08 -19.38 2.42
C ASP A 208 -37.34 -20.88 2.58
#